data_AF-Q4DYN7-F1
#
_entry.id   AF-Q4DYN7-F1
#
_cell.length_a   1.000
_cell.length_b   1.000
_cell.length_c   1.000
_cell.angle_alpha   90.00
_cell.angle_beta   90.00
_cell.angle_gamma   90.00
#
_symmetry.space_group_name_H-M   'P 1'
#
loop_
_entity.id
_entity.type
_entity.pdbx_description
1 polymer ?
#
loop_
_entity_poly.entity_id
_entity_poly.type
_entity_poly.pdbx_seq_one_letter_code
_entity_poly.pdbx_strand_id
1 'polypeptide(L)'
;MYQPRFTTNPERIARLQENYDAGVEREKIPVAEREKLDLECLNVSPAKLRFLYQNSMESYGPEVKNTKVKEYNLKHGSDLSRKWLGIF
;
A
#
# COMPACT_ATOMS: atom_id res chain seq x y z
N MET A 1 -6.09 3.01 -31.58
CA MET A 1 -5.41 3.36 -30.32
C MET A 1 -6.04 4.64 -29.77
N TYR A 2 -6.39 4.68 -28.49
CA TYR A 2 -6.84 5.92 -27.86
C TYR A 2 -5.67 6.90 -27.78
N GLN A 3 -5.89 8.16 -28.13
CA GLN A 3 -4.86 9.18 -27.93
C GLN A 3 -4.62 9.40 -26.43
N PRO A 4 -3.37 9.65 -25.99
CA PRO A 4 -3.09 10.05 -24.62
C PRO A 4 -3.95 11.26 -24.27
N ARG A 5 -4.70 11.17 -23.17
CA ARG A 5 -5.46 12.30 -22.63
C ARG A 5 -4.85 12.71 -21.31
N PHE A 6 -4.58 14.01 -21.19
CA PHE A 6 -4.28 14.59 -19.90
C PHE A 6 -5.53 14.51 -19.02
N THR A 7 -5.34 14.18 -17.76
CA THR A 7 -6.42 14.31 -16.78
C THR A 7 -6.49 15.76 -16.30
N THR A 8 -7.70 16.30 -16.24
CA THR A 8 -8.00 17.60 -15.62
C THR A 8 -8.67 17.43 -14.26
N ASN A 9 -8.81 16.19 -13.77
CA ASN A 9 -9.42 15.92 -12.47
C ASN A 9 -8.41 16.25 -11.36
N PRO A 10 -8.70 17.22 -10.47
CA PRO A 10 -7.76 17.66 -9.44
C PRO A 10 -7.33 16.54 -8.48
N GLU A 11 -8.26 15.66 -8.06
CA GLU A 11 -7.95 14.54 -7.16
C GLU A 11 -7.03 13.53 -7.83
N ARG A 12 -7.25 13.28 -9.12
CA ARG A 12 -6.37 12.39 -9.90
C ARG A 12 -4.98 13.00 -10.08
N ILE A 13 -4.90 14.31 -10.37
CA ILE A 13 -3.62 15.03 -10.48
C ILE A 13 -2.87 14.95 -9.15
N ALA A 14 -3.54 15.21 -8.03
CA ALA A 14 -2.94 15.13 -6.70
C ALA A 14 -2.36 13.74 -6.40
N ARG A 15 -3.12 12.67 -6.65
CA ARG A 15 -2.61 11.30 -6.50
C ARG A 15 -1.43 10.99 -7.42
N LEU A 16 -1.46 11.48 -8.66
CA LEU A 16 -0.36 11.25 -9.60
C LEU A 16 0.91 11.98 -9.15
N GLN A 17 0.77 13.19 -8.62
CA GLN A 17 1.88 13.94 -8.05
C GLN A 17 2.46 13.23 -6.82
N GLU A 18 1.61 12.78 -5.90
CA GLU A 18 2.03 12.01 -4.72
C GLU A 18 2.80 10.73 -5.12
N ASN A 19 2.30 9.99 -6.12
CA ASN A 19 2.99 8.81 -6.65
C ASN A 19 4.35 9.16 -7.29
N TYR A 20 4.42 10.28 -8.01
CA TYR A 20 5.66 10.73 -8.64
C TYR A 20 6.69 11.11 -7.58
N ASP A 21 6.30 11.92 -6.59
CA ASP A 21 7.18 12.37 -5.51
C ASP A 21 7.70 11.17 -4.71
N ALA A 22 6.84 10.20 -4.39
CA ALA A 22 7.23 8.94 -3.75
C ALA A 22 8.22 8.12 -4.61
N GLY A 23 8.01 8.11 -5.94
CA GLY A 23 8.91 7.46 -6.89
C GLY A 23 10.30 8.09 -6.89
N VAL A 24 10.38 9.42 -6.91
CA VAL A 24 11.65 10.18 -6.86
C VAL A 24 12.40 9.88 -5.58
N GLU A 25 11.73 9.85 -4.43
CA GLU A 25 12.39 9.49 -3.16
C GLU A 25 12.89 8.04 -3.16
N ARG A 26 12.13 7.11 -3.75
CA ARG A 26 12.54 5.71 -3.89
C ARG A 26 13.73 5.54 -4.85
N GLU A 27 13.82 6.37 -5.88
CA GLU A 27 14.94 6.36 -6.83
C GLU A 27 16.27 6.78 -6.21
N LYS A 28 16.25 7.62 -5.17
CA LYS A 28 17.44 8.00 -4.40
C LYS A 28 18.05 6.82 -3.62
N ILE A 29 17.26 5.78 -3.34
CA ILE A 29 17.71 4.58 -2.64
C ILE A 29 18.41 3.64 -3.63
N PRO A 30 19.65 3.18 -3.34
CA PRO A 30 20.33 2.18 -4.15
C PRO A 30 19.48 0.92 -4.38
N VAL A 31 19.58 0.32 -5.56
CA VAL A 31 18.72 -0.81 -5.98
C VAL A 31 18.75 -1.97 -4.98
N ALA A 32 19.93 -2.37 -4.51
CA ALA A 32 20.07 -3.48 -3.56
C ALA A 32 19.36 -3.20 -2.21
N GLU A 33 19.36 -1.95 -1.74
CA GLU A 33 18.63 -1.56 -0.52
C GLU A 33 17.13 -1.53 -0.76
N ARG A 34 16.70 -1.03 -1.92
CA ARG A 34 15.29 -1.01 -2.33
C ARG A 34 14.70 -2.41 -2.40
N GLU A 35 15.41 -3.35 -3.02
CA GLU A 35 14.97 -4.76 -3.10
C GLU A 35 14.83 -5.38 -1.70
N LYS A 36 15.75 -5.07 -0.78
CA LYS A 36 15.63 -5.51 0.61
C LYS A 36 14.40 -4.94 1.31
N LEU A 37 14.14 -3.64 1.14
CA LEU A 37 12.94 -2.99 1.67
C LEU A 37 11.66 -3.57 1.06
N ASP A 38 11.66 -3.87 -0.24
CA ASP A 38 10.53 -4.49 -0.93
C ASP A 38 10.26 -5.91 -0.37
N LEU A 39 11.31 -6.70 -0.12
CA LEU A 39 11.18 -8.01 0.51
C LEU A 39 10.62 -7.92 1.95
N GLU A 40 11.03 -6.91 2.71
CA GLU A 40 10.49 -6.64 4.04
C GLU A 40 9.00 -6.27 3.97
N CYS A 41 8.58 -5.50 2.97
CA CYS A 41 7.18 -5.15 2.72
C CYS A 41 6.32 -6.37 2.33
N LEU A 42 6.89 -7.37 1.67
CA LEU A 42 6.19 -8.61 1.31
C LEU A 42 6.06 -9.58 2.50
N ASN A 43 6.82 -9.36 3.58
CA ASN A 43 6.77 -10.24 4.74
C ASN A 43 5.55 -9.95 5.61
N VAL A 44 4.74 -10.98 5.85
CA VAL A 44 3.52 -10.89 6.65
C VAL A 44 3.73 -11.69 7.93
N SER A 45 3.47 -11.06 9.09
CA SER A 45 3.59 -11.78 10.36
C SER A 45 2.61 -12.96 10.42
N PRO A 46 2.93 -14.07 11.12
CA PRO A 46 2.02 -15.19 11.26
C PRO A 46 0.64 -14.79 11.84
N ALA A 47 0.61 -13.78 12.70
CA ALA A 47 -0.64 -13.22 13.23
C ALA A 47 -1.48 -12.55 12.13
N LYS A 48 -0.85 -11.71 11.29
CA LYS A 48 -1.54 -11.06 10.17
C LYS A 48 -2.01 -12.07 9.14
N LEU A 49 -1.23 -13.11 8.86
CA LEU A 49 -1.64 -14.17 7.94
C LEU A 49 -2.89 -14.92 8.45
N ARG A 50 -2.93 -15.28 9.74
CA ARG A 50 -4.12 -15.88 10.36
C ARG A 50 -5.34 -14.96 10.29
N PHE A 51 -5.16 -13.67 10.58
CA PHE A 51 -6.21 -12.68 10.46
C PHE A 51 -6.74 -12.57 9.02
N LEU A 52 -5.86 -12.49 8.01
CA LEU A 52 -6.26 -12.42 6.61
C LEU A 52 -7.03 -13.67 6.19
N TYR A 53 -6.58 -14.85 6.62
CA TYR A 53 -7.28 -16.10 6.38
C TYR A 53 -8.68 -16.08 7.00
N GLN A 54 -8.80 -15.79 8.30
CA GLN A 54 -10.09 -15.69 8.98
C GLN A 54 -11.01 -14.68 8.31
N ASN A 55 -10.53 -13.45 8.08
CA ASN A 55 -11.30 -12.39 7.42
C ASN A 55 -11.78 -12.80 6.01
N SER A 56 -11.03 -13.63 5.30
CA SER A 56 -11.43 -14.14 3.98
C SER A 56 -12.58 -15.14 4.05
N MET A 57 -12.63 -15.95 5.12
CA MET A 57 -13.65 -16.99 5.34
C MET A 57 -14.99 -16.43 5.84
N GLU A 58 -15.00 -15.21 6.37
CA GLU A 58 -16.22 -14.58 6.86
C GLU A 58 -17.20 -14.22 5.72
N SER A 59 -18.49 -14.20 6.06
CA SER A 59 -19.61 -14.05 5.10
C SER A 59 -19.88 -12.62 4.62
N TYR A 60 -19.26 -11.61 5.23
CA TYR A 60 -19.49 -10.22 4.86
C TYR A 60 -18.83 -9.82 3.53
N GLY A 61 -19.32 -8.72 2.96
CA GLY A 61 -18.90 -8.22 1.65
C GLY A 61 -17.45 -7.70 1.59
N PRO A 62 -16.92 -7.50 0.37
CA PRO A 62 -15.53 -7.05 0.16
C PRO A 62 -15.18 -5.73 0.83
N GLU A 63 -16.12 -4.78 0.89
CA GLU A 63 -15.91 -3.49 1.54
C GLU A 63 -15.62 -3.64 3.03
N VAL A 64 -16.41 -4.48 3.72
CA VAL A 64 -16.21 -4.76 5.15
C VAL A 64 -14.90 -5.51 5.39
N LYS A 65 -14.55 -6.47 4.51
CA LYS A 65 -13.24 -7.15 4.54
C LYS A 65 -12.09 -6.15 4.45
N ASN A 66 -12.18 -5.19 3.54
CA ASN A 66 -11.15 -4.17 3.35
C ASN A 66 -11.06 -3.22 4.55
N THR A 67 -12.20 -2.79 5.10
CA THR A 67 -12.23 -1.94 6.31
C THR A 67 -11.56 -2.63 7.49
N LYS A 68 -11.87 -3.92 7.74
CA LYS A 68 -11.22 -4.69 8.80
C LYS A 68 -9.71 -4.85 8.59
N VAL A 69 -9.27 -5.04 7.35
CA VAL A 69 -7.82 -5.09 7.04
C VAL A 69 -7.15 -3.74 7.34
N LYS A 70 -7.79 -2.62 6.99
CA LYS A 70 -7.29 -1.28 7.33
C LYS A 70 -7.20 -1.12 8.85
N GLU A 71 -8.23 -1.49 9.60
CA GLU A 71 -8.24 -1.43 11.07
C GLU A 71 -7.14 -2.29 11.69
N TYR A 72 -6.96 -3.52 11.19
CA TYR A 72 -5.88 -4.41 11.65
C TYR A 72 -4.51 -3.77 11.40
N ASN A 73 -4.29 -3.22 10.20
CA ASN A 73 -3.03 -2.55 9.85
C ASN A 73 -2.78 -1.30 10.70
N LEU A 74 -3.81 -0.53 11.04
CA LEU A 74 -3.66 0.62 11.94
C LEU A 74 -3.32 0.21 13.38
N LYS A 75 -3.86 -0.92 13.85
CA LYS A 75 -3.62 -1.43 15.21
C LYS A 75 -2.31 -2.19 15.37
N HIS A 76 -1.86 -2.89 14.33
CA HIS A 76 -0.73 -3.82 14.38
C HIS A 76 0.41 -3.48 13.41
N GLY A 77 0.24 -2.45 12.58
CA GLY A 77 1.30 -1.96 11.70
C GLY A 77 2.49 -1.56 12.54
N SER A 78 3.66 -2.10 12.22
CA SER A 78 4.92 -1.56 12.71
C SER A 78 5.08 -0.15 12.16
N ASP A 79 5.72 0.75 12.91
CA ASP A 79 6.06 2.09 12.44
C ASP A 79 6.91 2.10 11.15
N LEU A 80 7.42 0.95 10.71
CA LEU A 80 8.04 0.81 9.40
C LEU A 80 7.05 1.05 8.26
N SER A 81 5.76 0.69 8.40
CA SER A 81 4.77 1.14 7.43
C SER A 81 4.54 2.64 7.53
N ARG A 82 4.73 3.29 8.70
CA ARG A 82 4.72 4.76 8.77
C ARG A 82 5.82 5.41 7.95
N LYS A 83 6.99 4.77 7.79
CA LYS A 83 8.01 5.26 6.84
C LYS A 83 7.52 5.26 5.39
N TRP A 84 6.54 4.42 5.06
CA TRP A 84 5.95 4.33 3.72
C TRP A 84 4.44 4.61 3.70
N LEU A 85 3.86 5.24 4.72
CA LEU A 85 2.41 5.51 4.83
C LEU A 85 1.90 6.56 3.83
N GLY A 86 2.73 6.97 2.87
CA GLY A 86 2.27 7.60 1.62
C GLY A 86 1.93 6.58 0.52
N ILE A 87 2.00 5.27 0.76
CA ILE A 87 1.83 4.25 -0.28
C ILE A 87 0.93 3.13 0.23
N PHE A 88 -0.25 3.02 -0.41
CA PHE A 88 -1.37 2.06 -0.26
C PHE A 88 -2.56 2.47 0.63
#